data_AF-A0A3F2U0P4-F1
#
_entry.id   AF-A0A3F2U0P4-F1
#
_cell.length_a   1.000
_cell.length_b   1.000
_cell.length_c   1.000
_cell.angle_alpha   90.00
_cell.angle_beta   90.00
_cell.angle_gamma   90.00
#
_symmetry.space_group_name_H-M   'P 1'
#
loop_
_entity.id
_entity.type
_entity.pdbx_description
1 polymer ?
#
loop_
_entity_poly.entity_id
_entity_poly.type
_entity_poly.pdbx_seq_one_letter_code
_entity_poly.pdbx_strand_id
1 'polypeptide(L)'
;MKEYAFICGGAIAPDLASVDQVFRMNVAGPDRNVNLRLADANRALVSDLPDLLIDLLELAAYVYCADQRARRGTEKLSMAGEAWRRKLYFVVPVRCRDIWESAAVRERLEAMLGYLSDDVYVMEFVDSHAPAEQAQTYFEFSESGDGFQADDVVLFSGGMDSLTGAVESLVGGRRLVLVGHHSAPKVVNVQTELAEELRQKGFGSQLFHVTVNVTNTGVRPVEPTQRTRSFLFASLAFVLARMFGRDGFTFYENGVVSLNLPIAADVLGARATRTTHPKVIRGFEQFFSALVDRDISIETPFLWLTRKEVVERLESTGHGSLLAKSVSCVHPIGWTAEVRHCGACSQCIDRRFAVLAAGVEHHDVRDGYRVDLLTGDRRYEDIDPSVAYVTFARTIERLHRDQFQEEFPQVCSALHNVPGLSADEVLERVWDLHRHHAQGVLAVIADATERHVGDLVRGRLASTSLLNLCFTRGNVQLVGPDTTSKTAAFLDDLSAASCEFAIDEAGRRICFKGGFVIEGALYRLMRELLGRHRDAKSRAEEVPFYWTDDLAAALGIEESTLRRQVVRLREDAEARLAVDHGVMFPNGFIENQKSKGYRLSPELREVSLADLPAHVTNQTGDVTNGM
;
A
#
# COMPACT_ATOMS: atom_id res chain seq x y z
N MET A 1 -17.52 10.39 9.92
CA MET A 1 -16.63 9.21 9.98
C MET A 1 -17.46 7.97 9.74
N LYS A 2 -17.04 7.03 8.89
CA LYS A 2 -17.81 5.79 8.64
C LYS A 2 -17.64 4.80 9.79
N GLU A 3 -18.71 4.10 10.15
CA GLU A 3 -18.76 3.13 11.23
C GLU A 3 -18.97 1.71 10.69
N TYR A 4 -18.08 0.79 11.06
CA TYR A 4 -18.11 -0.61 10.64
C TYR A 4 -18.17 -1.52 11.87
N ALA A 5 -18.94 -2.60 11.80
CA ALA A 5 -18.96 -3.63 12.83
C ALA A 5 -18.45 -4.97 12.31
N PHE A 6 -17.66 -5.67 13.12
CA PHE A 6 -17.07 -6.97 12.82
C PHE A 6 -17.49 -7.96 13.92
N ILE A 7 -18.30 -8.92 13.53
CA ILE A 7 -18.79 -9.98 14.43
C ILE A 7 -17.95 -11.24 14.16
N CYS A 8 -17.10 -11.58 15.11
CA CYS A 8 -16.05 -12.57 14.94
C CYS A 8 -16.42 -13.92 15.58
N GLY A 9 -15.85 -15.01 15.08
CA GLY A 9 -15.89 -16.34 15.72
C GLY A 9 -17.29 -16.88 16.04
N GLY A 10 -18.30 -16.52 15.26
CA GLY A 10 -19.69 -16.94 15.49
C GLY A 10 -20.41 -16.23 16.64
N ALA A 11 -19.85 -15.14 17.19
CA ALA A 11 -20.50 -14.34 18.23
C ALA A 11 -21.89 -13.82 17.81
N ILE A 12 -22.74 -13.58 18.80
CA ILE A 12 -24.05 -12.95 18.58
C ILE A 12 -23.82 -11.45 18.39
N ALA A 13 -24.40 -10.91 17.32
CA ALA A 13 -24.31 -9.48 17.07
C ALA A 13 -25.15 -8.70 18.11
N PRO A 14 -24.59 -7.67 18.76
CA PRO A 14 -25.39 -6.75 19.57
C PRO A 14 -26.33 -5.92 18.68
N ASP A 15 -27.18 -5.10 19.30
CA ASP A 15 -28.00 -4.14 18.56
C ASP A 15 -27.11 -3.04 17.97
N LEU A 16 -26.95 -3.06 16.65
CA LEU A 16 -26.04 -2.21 15.89
C LEU A 16 -26.81 -1.24 14.97
N ALA A 17 -27.96 -0.73 15.40
CA ALA A 17 -28.83 0.13 14.60
C ALA A 17 -28.16 1.38 13.98
N SER A 18 -26.97 1.78 14.44
CA SER A 18 -26.24 2.98 13.99
C SER A 18 -24.98 2.71 13.15
N VAL A 19 -24.64 1.46 12.79
CA VAL A 19 -23.42 1.17 12.00
C VAL A 19 -23.71 1.16 10.49
N ASP A 20 -22.76 1.66 9.69
CA ASP A 20 -22.93 1.71 8.22
C ASP A 20 -22.90 0.31 7.58
N GLN A 21 -22.07 -0.59 8.10
CA GLN A 21 -21.92 -1.93 7.55
C GLN A 21 -21.45 -2.94 8.61
N VAL A 22 -22.02 -4.16 8.55
CA VAL A 22 -21.67 -5.28 9.43
C VAL A 22 -20.99 -6.39 8.62
N PHE A 23 -19.88 -6.91 9.14
CA PHE A 23 -19.14 -8.04 8.58
C PHE A 23 -19.10 -9.19 9.58
N ARG A 24 -19.36 -10.41 9.12
CA ARG A 24 -19.10 -11.63 9.89
C ARG A 24 -17.74 -12.20 9.54
N MET A 25 -16.95 -12.59 10.52
CA MET A 25 -15.58 -13.08 10.33
C MET A 25 -15.34 -14.36 11.11
N ASN A 26 -14.91 -15.42 10.46
CA ASN A 26 -14.64 -16.70 11.13
C ASN A 26 -13.33 -17.29 10.64
N VAL A 27 -12.45 -17.66 11.58
CA VAL A 27 -11.19 -18.38 11.31
C VAL A 27 -11.40 -19.90 11.17
N ALA A 28 -12.53 -20.42 11.62
CA ALA A 28 -12.86 -21.84 11.62
C ALA A 28 -14.37 -22.07 11.41
N GLY A 29 -14.77 -23.34 11.28
CA GLY A 29 -16.17 -23.73 11.05
C GLY A 29 -16.60 -23.64 9.58
N PRO A 30 -17.87 -23.97 9.29
CA PRO A 30 -18.41 -23.99 7.92
C PRO A 30 -18.41 -22.62 7.25
N ASP A 31 -18.57 -21.55 8.03
CA ASP A 31 -18.61 -20.16 7.55
C ASP A 31 -17.22 -19.48 7.55
N ARG A 32 -16.14 -20.26 7.49
CA ARG A 32 -14.77 -19.73 7.51
C ARG A 32 -14.53 -18.80 6.32
N ASN A 33 -14.18 -17.56 6.63
CA ASN A 33 -13.82 -16.54 5.64
C ASN A 33 -12.52 -15.79 5.98
N VAL A 34 -11.84 -16.18 7.05
CA VAL A 34 -10.49 -15.76 7.41
C VAL A 34 -9.63 -17.03 7.43
N ASN A 35 -8.55 -17.05 6.65
CA ASN A 35 -7.55 -18.10 6.78
C ASN A 35 -6.54 -17.68 7.85
N LEU A 36 -6.22 -18.60 8.74
CA LEU A 36 -5.15 -18.50 9.74
C LEU A 36 -4.45 -19.85 9.75
N ARG A 37 -3.24 -19.92 9.19
CA ARG A 37 -2.43 -21.14 9.10
C ARG A 37 -0.97 -20.82 9.38
N LEU A 38 -0.36 -21.54 10.30
CA LEU A 38 1.06 -21.49 10.64
C LEU A 38 1.68 -22.81 10.18
N ALA A 39 2.52 -22.74 9.15
CA ALA A 39 3.25 -23.88 8.63
C ALA A 39 4.58 -24.07 9.37
N ASP A 40 5.06 -25.31 9.36
CA ASP A 40 6.30 -25.72 10.02
C ASP A 40 6.31 -25.43 11.52
N ALA A 41 5.18 -25.63 12.20
CA ALA A 41 5.09 -25.49 13.65
C ALA A 41 5.61 -26.75 14.37
N ASN A 42 6.26 -26.57 15.52
CA ASN A 42 6.67 -27.68 16.38
C ASN A 42 5.45 -28.23 17.14
N ARG A 43 5.18 -29.53 17.02
CA ARG A 43 3.99 -30.17 17.64
C ARG A 43 3.99 -30.08 19.17
N ALA A 44 5.15 -30.26 19.81
CA ALA A 44 5.27 -30.20 21.26
C ALA A 44 5.04 -28.77 21.79
N LEU A 45 5.50 -27.75 21.04
CA LEU A 45 5.29 -26.35 21.43
C LEU A 45 3.83 -25.89 21.26
N VAL A 46 3.09 -26.49 20.33
CA VAL A 46 1.70 -26.13 20.05
C VAL A 46 0.72 -26.84 20.99
N SER A 47 1.00 -28.07 21.42
CA SER A 47 0.10 -28.80 22.33
C SER A 47 -0.08 -28.11 23.68
N ASP A 48 0.91 -27.32 24.11
CA ASP A 48 0.91 -26.61 25.38
C ASP A 48 0.65 -25.10 25.22
N LEU A 49 0.16 -24.65 24.05
CA LEU A 49 -0.07 -23.23 23.79
C LEU A 49 -1.24 -22.70 24.67
N PRO A 50 -1.03 -21.67 25.51
CA PRO A 50 -2.09 -21.12 26.35
C PRO A 50 -3.25 -20.54 25.53
N ASP A 51 -4.47 -20.72 26.04
CA ASP A 51 -5.71 -20.17 25.44
C ASP A 51 -5.62 -18.68 25.14
N LEU A 52 -4.98 -17.91 26.02
CA LEU A 52 -4.73 -16.49 25.85
C LEU A 52 -3.94 -16.15 24.57
N LEU A 53 -2.96 -16.97 24.21
CA LEU A 53 -2.16 -16.78 23.00
C LEU A 53 -2.92 -17.22 21.75
N ILE A 54 -3.79 -18.22 21.87
CA ILE A 54 -4.72 -18.61 20.79
C ILE A 54 -5.70 -17.46 20.51
N ASP A 55 -6.29 -16.88 21.55
CA ASP A 55 -7.18 -15.71 21.43
C ASP A 55 -6.47 -14.55 20.71
N LEU A 56 -5.20 -14.29 21.04
CA LEU A 56 -4.40 -13.24 20.38
C LEU A 56 -4.17 -13.54 18.88
N LEU A 57 -3.89 -14.78 18.50
CA LEU A 57 -3.75 -15.17 17.09
C LEU A 57 -5.03 -14.91 16.30
N GLU A 58 -6.19 -15.31 16.87
CA GLU A 58 -7.49 -15.11 16.26
C GLU A 58 -7.81 -13.61 16.13
N LEU A 59 -7.62 -12.83 17.20
CA LEU A 59 -7.82 -11.38 17.22
C LEU A 59 -6.95 -10.68 16.17
N ALA A 60 -5.65 -11.01 16.11
CA ALA A 60 -4.73 -10.43 15.15
C ALA A 60 -5.14 -10.73 13.69
N ALA A 61 -5.61 -11.95 13.44
CA ALA A 61 -6.15 -12.33 12.14
C ALA A 61 -7.41 -11.54 11.78
N TYR A 62 -8.35 -11.38 12.73
CA TYR A 62 -9.56 -10.58 12.53
C TYR A 62 -9.23 -9.12 12.25
N VAL A 63 -8.39 -8.47 13.06
CA VAL A 63 -8.03 -7.06 12.89
C VAL A 63 -7.35 -6.81 11.54
N TYR A 64 -6.43 -7.67 11.12
CA TYR A 64 -5.76 -7.56 9.82
C TYR A 64 -6.73 -7.77 8.64
N CYS A 65 -7.58 -8.78 8.71
CA CYS A 65 -8.54 -9.07 7.65
C CYS A 65 -9.66 -8.03 7.57
N ALA A 66 -10.08 -7.47 8.70
CA ALA A 66 -11.09 -6.41 8.81
C ALA A 66 -10.60 -5.11 8.17
N ASP A 67 -9.33 -4.76 8.39
CA ASP A 67 -8.70 -3.58 7.79
C ASP A 67 -8.81 -3.60 6.26
N GLN A 68 -8.81 -4.79 5.63
CA GLN A 68 -8.95 -4.96 4.18
C GLN A 68 -10.41 -4.98 3.67
N ARG A 69 -11.39 -5.19 4.56
CA ARG A 69 -12.82 -5.29 4.23
C ARG A 69 -13.55 -3.96 4.37
N ALA A 70 -13.13 -3.10 5.29
CA ALA A 70 -13.70 -1.77 5.46
C ALA A 70 -12.92 -0.76 4.62
N ARG A 71 -13.52 -0.25 3.55
CA ARG A 71 -12.89 0.75 2.69
C ARG A 71 -12.74 2.10 3.41
N ARG A 72 -11.52 2.63 3.49
CA ARG A 72 -11.28 4.05 3.81
C ARG A 72 -11.58 4.89 2.57
N GLY A 73 -11.68 6.22 2.72
CA GLY A 73 -11.97 7.15 1.63
C GLY A 73 -11.07 7.01 0.39
N THR A 74 -11.26 7.87 -0.61
CA THR A 74 -10.40 7.82 -1.81
C THR A 74 -9.05 8.46 -1.56
N GLU A 75 -8.04 8.07 -2.35
CA GLU A 75 -6.70 8.67 -2.32
C GLU A 75 -6.70 10.17 -2.68
N LYS A 76 -7.78 10.65 -3.32
CA LYS A 76 -7.97 12.06 -3.67
C LYS A 76 -8.29 12.97 -2.47
N LEU A 77 -8.48 12.39 -1.27
CA LEU A 77 -8.79 13.12 -0.02
C LEU A 77 -9.87 14.20 -0.18
N SER A 78 -10.95 13.92 -0.92
CA SER A 78 -12.08 14.83 -1.02
C SER A 78 -12.60 15.19 0.39
N MET A 79 -13.07 16.43 0.58
CA MET A 79 -13.53 16.94 1.88
C MET A 79 -12.44 16.85 2.98
N ALA A 80 -11.22 17.29 2.67
CA ALA A 80 -10.09 17.30 3.60
C ALA A 80 -9.75 15.93 4.24
N GLY A 81 -10.08 14.83 3.54
CA GLY A 81 -9.81 13.48 4.02
C GLY A 81 -10.73 13.00 5.15
N GLU A 82 -11.93 13.57 5.32
CA GLU A 82 -12.88 13.16 6.37
C GLU A 82 -13.18 11.66 6.37
N ALA A 83 -13.20 11.04 5.18
CA ALA A 83 -13.42 9.62 5.00
C ALA A 83 -12.17 8.73 5.25
N TRP A 84 -11.00 9.31 5.52
CA TRP A 84 -9.76 8.56 5.75
C TRP A 84 -9.80 7.75 7.05
N ARG A 85 -10.41 8.33 8.09
CA ARG A 85 -10.59 7.68 9.40
C ARG A 85 -11.88 6.88 9.41
N ARG A 86 -11.86 5.74 10.08
CA ARG A 86 -13.03 4.88 10.31
C ARG A 86 -13.21 4.64 11.80
N LYS A 87 -14.42 4.26 12.19
CA LYS A 87 -14.69 3.68 13.51
C LYS A 87 -15.00 2.20 13.30
N LEU A 88 -14.26 1.33 13.98
CA LEU A 88 -14.31 -0.12 13.81
C LEU A 88 -14.71 -0.75 15.14
N TYR A 89 -15.92 -1.30 15.19
CA TYR A 89 -16.47 -2.04 16.32
C TYR A 89 -16.20 -3.53 16.13
N PHE A 90 -15.61 -4.19 17.12
CA PHE A 90 -15.34 -5.62 17.09
C PHE A 90 -16.05 -6.32 18.23
N VAL A 91 -16.73 -7.43 17.91
CA VAL A 91 -17.23 -8.38 18.90
C VAL A 91 -16.46 -9.68 18.72
N VAL A 92 -15.59 -9.99 19.67
CA VAL A 92 -14.64 -11.11 19.55
C VAL A 92 -14.86 -12.10 20.69
N PRO A 93 -15.19 -13.37 20.39
CA PRO A 93 -15.24 -14.40 21.40
C PRO A 93 -13.80 -14.77 21.81
N VAL A 94 -13.54 -14.77 23.11
CA VAL A 94 -12.24 -15.09 23.71
C VAL A 94 -12.40 -16.08 24.85
N ARG A 95 -11.37 -16.90 25.08
CA ARG A 95 -11.34 -17.92 26.13
C ARG A 95 -10.96 -17.30 27.48
N CYS A 96 -10.12 -16.27 27.48
CA CYS A 96 -9.65 -15.57 28.69
C CYS A 96 -10.31 -14.20 28.88
N ARG A 97 -11.66 -14.15 28.90
CA ARG A 97 -12.43 -12.90 28.88
C ARG A 97 -12.03 -11.88 29.95
N ASP A 98 -11.85 -12.32 31.19
CA ASP A 98 -11.50 -11.42 32.31
C ASP A 98 -10.19 -10.64 32.06
N ILE A 99 -9.23 -11.24 31.37
CA ILE A 99 -7.96 -10.60 31.00
C ILE A 99 -8.19 -9.61 29.87
N TRP A 100 -8.89 -10.02 28.81
CA TRP A 100 -9.15 -9.19 27.63
C TRP A 100 -10.03 -7.97 27.92
N GLU A 101 -11.04 -8.11 28.79
CA GLU A 101 -11.91 -7.01 29.23
C GLU A 101 -11.27 -6.11 30.29
N SER A 102 -10.11 -6.50 30.84
CA SER A 102 -9.40 -5.61 31.77
C SER A 102 -9.04 -4.30 31.06
N ALA A 103 -9.24 -3.17 31.75
CA ALA A 103 -8.93 -1.85 31.20
C ALA A 103 -7.47 -1.75 30.74
N ALA A 104 -6.55 -2.40 31.47
CA ALA A 104 -5.13 -2.42 31.15
C ALA A 104 -4.82 -3.07 29.79
N VAL A 105 -5.59 -4.08 29.37
CA VAL A 105 -5.38 -4.76 28.08
C VAL A 105 -6.20 -4.08 26.98
N ARG A 106 -7.51 -3.89 27.19
CA ARG A 106 -8.43 -3.36 26.18
C ARG A 106 -8.07 -1.95 25.74
N GLU A 107 -7.86 -1.03 26.67
CA GLU A 107 -7.58 0.38 26.33
C GLU A 107 -6.22 0.53 25.63
N ARG A 108 -5.21 -0.28 26.02
CA ARG A 108 -3.91 -0.29 25.35
C ARG A 108 -3.99 -0.82 23.93
N LEU A 109 -4.75 -1.88 23.71
CA LEU A 109 -5.01 -2.43 22.39
C LEU A 109 -5.67 -1.39 21.48
N GLU A 110 -6.77 -0.78 21.94
CA GLU A 110 -7.52 0.23 21.17
C GLU A 110 -6.66 1.46 20.85
N ALA A 111 -5.93 1.98 21.85
CA ALA A 111 -5.07 3.14 21.66
C ALA A 111 -3.89 2.86 20.71
N MET A 112 -3.27 1.68 20.83
CA MET A 112 -2.18 1.26 19.94
C MET A 112 -2.68 1.09 18.50
N LEU A 113 -3.81 0.38 18.30
CA LEU A 113 -4.38 0.19 16.97
C LEU A 113 -4.82 1.52 16.36
N GLY A 114 -5.43 2.40 17.16
CA GLY A 114 -5.84 3.73 16.68
C GLY A 114 -4.67 4.61 16.27
N TYR A 115 -3.56 4.58 17.01
CA TYR A 115 -2.34 5.27 16.58
C TYR A 115 -1.71 4.60 15.35
N LEU A 116 -1.78 3.28 15.22
CA LEU A 116 -1.20 2.57 14.09
C LEU A 116 -1.94 2.88 12.76
N SER A 117 -3.27 2.98 12.79
CA SER A 117 -4.08 3.06 11.57
C SER A 117 -4.80 4.40 11.32
N ASP A 118 -4.78 5.33 12.30
CA ASP A 118 -5.64 6.53 12.37
C ASP A 118 -7.15 6.24 12.46
N ASP A 119 -7.54 5.01 12.76
CA ASP A 119 -8.93 4.64 13.02
C ASP A 119 -9.27 4.71 14.51
N VAL A 120 -10.56 4.65 14.82
CA VAL A 120 -11.06 4.47 16.18
C VAL A 120 -11.49 3.01 16.34
N TYR A 121 -10.97 2.34 17.36
CA TYR A 121 -11.34 0.97 17.69
C TYR A 121 -12.22 0.93 18.92
N VAL A 122 -13.22 0.05 18.89
CA VAL A 122 -14.03 -0.32 20.06
C VAL A 122 -14.09 -1.84 20.10
N MET A 123 -13.56 -2.42 21.16
CA MET A 123 -13.45 -3.86 21.36
C MET A 123 -14.47 -4.32 22.42
N GLU A 124 -15.30 -5.28 22.05
CA GLU A 124 -16.17 -6.03 22.96
C GLU A 124 -15.74 -7.50 22.94
N PHE A 125 -15.35 -8.02 24.10
CA PHE A 125 -14.97 -9.41 24.27
C PHE A 125 -16.06 -10.22 24.97
N VAL A 126 -16.47 -11.30 24.33
CA VAL A 126 -17.50 -12.24 24.82
C VAL A 126 -16.89 -13.60 25.10
N ASP A 127 -17.56 -14.43 25.88
CA ASP A 127 -17.04 -15.76 26.21
C ASP A 127 -17.03 -16.68 24.99
N SER A 128 -15.89 -17.32 24.74
CA SER A 128 -15.74 -18.38 23.75
C SER A 128 -15.93 -19.75 24.40
N HIS A 129 -16.75 -20.59 23.76
CA HIS A 129 -16.90 -22.01 24.10
C HIS A 129 -16.29 -22.93 23.03
N ALA A 130 -15.45 -22.37 22.14
CA ALA A 130 -14.81 -23.14 21.08
C ALA A 130 -13.86 -24.20 21.69
N PRO A 131 -13.91 -25.47 21.24
CA PRO A 131 -13.01 -26.51 21.74
C PRO A 131 -11.54 -26.15 21.51
N ALA A 132 -10.67 -26.47 22.47
CA ALA A 132 -9.21 -26.28 22.34
C ALA A 132 -8.63 -27.00 21.10
N GLU A 133 -9.22 -28.12 20.70
CA GLU A 133 -8.87 -28.90 19.50
C GLU A 133 -8.99 -28.07 18.21
N GLN A 134 -9.86 -27.06 18.18
CA GLN A 134 -9.98 -26.15 17.04
C GLN A 134 -8.69 -25.38 16.80
N ALA A 135 -7.95 -25.02 17.85
CA ALA A 135 -6.70 -24.29 17.73
C ALA A 135 -5.59 -25.12 17.07
N GLN A 136 -5.59 -26.44 17.27
CA GLN A 136 -4.66 -27.35 16.60
C GLN A 136 -4.79 -27.31 15.08
N THR A 137 -5.97 -26.94 14.56
CA THR A 137 -6.17 -26.79 13.12
C THR A 137 -5.40 -25.61 12.54
N TYR A 138 -4.97 -24.63 13.34
CA TYR A 138 -4.19 -23.50 12.82
C TYR A 138 -2.75 -23.87 12.48
N PHE A 139 -2.25 -25.02 12.94
CA PHE A 139 -0.85 -25.41 12.83
C PHE A 139 -0.66 -26.60 11.90
N GLU A 140 0.28 -26.49 10.96
CA GLU A 140 0.78 -27.60 10.17
C GLU A 140 2.13 -28.02 10.77
N PHE A 141 2.18 -29.26 11.27
CA PHE A 141 3.32 -29.76 12.01
C PHE A 141 4.41 -30.30 11.10
N SER A 142 5.66 -29.98 11.42
CA SER A 142 6.85 -30.54 10.80
C SER A 142 7.62 -31.37 11.82
N GLU A 143 8.23 -32.48 11.42
CA GLU A 143 9.22 -33.21 12.23
C GLU A 143 10.54 -32.42 12.35
N SER A 144 10.71 -31.39 11.53
CA SER A 144 11.84 -30.46 11.56
C SER A 144 11.73 -29.54 12.78
N GLY A 145 12.80 -29.41 13.56
CA GLY A 145 12.89 -28.43 14.65
C GLY A 145 12.61 -28.94 16.05
N ASP A 146 12.43 -30.25 16.25
CA ASP A 146 12.41 -30.84 17.59
C ASP A 146 13.72 -30.58 18.33
N GLY A 147 13.62 -29.95 19.50
CA GLY A 147 14.76 -29.54 20.32
C GLY A 147 15.46 -28.26 19.86
N PHE A 148 14.96 -27.53 18.85
CA PHE A 148 15.53 -26.24 18.49
C PHE A 148 15.37 -25.23 19.63
N GLN A 149 16.47 -24.59 20.01
CA GLN A 149 16.48 -23.54 21.04
C GLN A 149 16.78 -22.21 20.34
N ALA A 150 15.79 -21.32 20.33
CA ALA A 150 15.92 -20.01 19.70
C ALA A 150 16.58 -19.03 20.65
N ASP A 151 17.61 -18.30 20.22
CA ASP A 151 18.19 -17.18 20.97
C ASP A 151 17.44 -15.87 20.69
N ASP A 152 16.68 -15.80 19.61
CA ASP A 152 15.78 -14.70 19.28
C ASP A 152 14.68 -15.14 18.29
N VAL A 153 13.58 -14.38 18.27
CA VAL A 153 12.52 -14.47 17.26
C VAL A 153 12.56 -13.21 16.41
N VAL A 154 12.75 -13.38 15.11
CA VAL A 154 12.97 -12.27 14.18
C VAL A 154 11.89 -12.27 13.11
N LEU A 155 11.26 -11.12 12.91
CA LEU A 155 10.32 -10.94 11.81
C LEU A 155 11.04 -10.92 10.47
N PHE A 156 10.60 -11.78 9.56
CA PHE A 156 11.28 -12.07 8.30
C PHE A 156 10.37 -11.83 7.10
N SER A 157 10.35 -10.59 6.61
CA SER A 157 9.44 -10.21 5.52
C SER A 157 9.92 -10.68 4.14
N GLY A 158 11.21 -11.00 4.00
CA GLY A 158 11.89 -11.22 2.72
C GLY A 158 12.47 -9.94 2.10
N GLY A 159 12.31 -8.80 2.77
CA GLY A 159 12.95 -7.53 2.42
C GLY A 159 14.40 -7.44 2.91
N MET A 160 15.14 -6.48 2.36
CA MET A 160 16.58 -6.33 2.62
C MET A 160 16.94 -6.04 4.08
N ASP A 161 16.13 -5.24 4.79
CA ASP A 161 16.38 -4.90 6.19
C ASP A 161 16.27 -6.15 7.07
N SER A 162 15.16 -6.90 6.94
CA SER A 162 14.98 -8.18 7.65
C SER A 162 16.01 -9.25 7.28
N LEU A 163 16.45 -9.29 6.03
CA LEU A 163 17.54 -10.17 5.59
C LEU A 163 18.86 -9.78 6.27
N THR A 164 19.20 -8.49 6.27
CA THR A 164 20.46 -8.00 6.83
C THR A 164 20.54 -8.31 8.33
N GLY A 165 19.48 -8.02 9.09
CA GLY A 165 19.45 -8.30 10.51
C GLY A 165 19.53 -9.79 10.84
N ALA A 166 18.86 -10.65 10.06
CA ALA A 166 18.99 -12.09 10.17
C ALA A 166 20.43 -12.55 9.92
N VAL A 167 21.07 -12.06 8.85
CA VAL A 167 22.46 -12.41 8.52
C VAL A 167 23.44 -11.94 9.60
N GLU A 168 23.35 -10.69 10.08
CA GLU A 168 24.21 -10.17 11.15
C GLU A 168 24.12 -11.05 12.41
N SER A 169 22.89 -11.44 12.78
CA SER A 169 22.66 -12.28 13.95
C SER A 169 23.19 -13.70 13.79
N LEU A 170 23.00 -14.32 12.61
CA LEU A 170 23.51 -15.66 12.29
C LEU A 170 25.04 -15.69 12.21
N VAL A 171 25.67 -14.67 11.61
CA VAL A 171 27.13 -14.51 11.59
C VAL A 171 27.68 -14.32 13.01
N GLY A 172 26.92 -13.64 13.88
CA GLY A 172 27.20 -13.56 15.31
C GLY A 172 27.01 -14.86 16.10
N GLY A 173 26.59 -15.96 15.44
CA GLY A 173 26.40 -17.27 16.03
C GLY A 173 25.07 -17.45 16.77
N ARG A 174 24.13 -16.51 16.66
CA ARG A 174 22.80 -16.63 17.29
C ARG A 174 21.92 -17.60 16.51
N ARG A 175 21.05 -18.29 17.22
CA ARG A 175 20.01 -19.15 16.64
C ARG A 175 18.69 -18.40 16.55
N LEU A 176 18.09 -18.35 15.38
CA LEU A 176 16.93 -17.51 15.09
C LEU A 176 15.71 -18.33 14.71
N VAL A 177 14.56 -17.89 15.18
CA VAL A 177 13.26 -18.24 14.58
C VAL A 177 12.88 -17.09 13.65
N LEU A 178 12.89 -17.36 12.34
CA LEU A 178 12.46 -16.43 11.30
C LEU A 178 10.96 -16.56 11.10
N VAL A 179 10.22 -15.47 11.25
CA VAL A 179 8.75 -15.46 11.18
C VAL A 179 8.28 -14.67 9.97
N GLY A 180 7.80 -15.38 8.95
CA GLY A 180 7.30 -14.78 7.70
C GLY A 180 5.78 -14.83 7.61
N HIS A 181 5.12 -13.69 7.43
CA HIS A 181 3.71 -13.65 7.01
C HIS A 181 3.62 -13.45 5.49
N HIS A 182 2.67 -14.16 4.87
CA HIS A 182 2.34 -13.99 3.47
C HIS A 182 0.83 -13.94 3.22
N SER A 183 0.44 -13.07 2.29
CA SER A 183 -0.91 -13.00 1.73
C SER A 183 -0.98 -13.42 0.26
N ALA A 184 0.16 -13.75 -0.35
CA ALA A 184 0.26 -14.22 -1.73
C ALA A 184 1.41 -15.25 -1.86
N PRO A 185 1.28 -16.25 -2.76
CA PRO A 185 2.32 -17.27 -2.98
C PRO A 185 3.70 -16.67 -3.34
N LYS A 186 3.72 -15.59 -4.13
CA LYS A 186 4.96 -14.94 -4.53
C LYS A 186 5.77 -14.38 -3.35
N VAL A 187 5.11 -14.00 -2.25
CA VAL A 187 5.77 -13.45 -1.06
C VAL A 187 6.42 -14.58 -0.24
N VAL A 188 5.70 -15.67 0.01
CA VAL A 188 6.27 -16.82 0.72
C VAL A 188 7.41 -17.46 -0.07
N ASN A 189 7.34 -17.51 -1.40
CA ASN A 189 8.45 -18.02 -2.21
C ASN A 189 9.76 -17.24 -1.99
N VAL A 190 9.70 -15.92 -1.84
CA VAL A 190 10.89 -15.10 -1.55
C VAL A 190 11.43 -15.41 -0.15
N GLN A 191 10.55 -15.50 0.86
CA GLN A 191 10.94 -15.83 2.23
C GLN A 191 11.59 -17.22 2.31
N THR A 192 10.99 -18.22 1.67
CA THR A 192 11.51 -19.59 1.62
C THR A 192 12.82 -19.66 0.84
N GLU A 193 12.92 -19.02 -0.33
CA GLU A 193 14.18 -18.95 -1.11
C GLU A 193 15.31 -18.37 -0.27
N LEU A 194 15.08 -17.24 0.42
CA LEU A 194 16.09 -16.65 1.28
C LEU A 194 16.46 -17.53 2.47
N ALA A 195 15.49 -18.17 3.12
CA ALA A 195 15.76 -19.10 4.21
C ALA A 195 16.62 -20.28 3.73
N GLU A 196 16.34 -20.84 2.55
CA GLU A 196 17.14 -21.90 1.94
C GLU A 196 18.56 -21.46 1.58
N GLU A 197 18.72 -20.26 1.01
CA GLU A 197 20.04 -19.67 0.73
C GLU A 197 20.87 -19.49 2.01
N LEU A 198 20.25 -19.07 3.11
CA LEU A 198 20.91 -18.99 4.42
C LEU A 198 21.33 -20.39 4.92
N ARG A 199 20.50 -21.42 4.73
CA ARG A 199 20.87 -22.81 5.07
C ARG A 199 22.08 -23.28 4.26
N GLN A 200 22.08 -23.02 2.95
CA GLN A 200 23.17 -23.40 2.04
C GLN A 200 24.49 -22.70 2.38
N LYS A 201 24.41 -21.51 2.98
CA LYS A 201 25.57 -20.75 3.48
C LYS A 201 26.09 -21.21 4.84
N GLY A 202 25.55 -22.31 5.39
CA GLY A 202 26.04 -22.95 6.61
C GLY A 202 25.26 -22.59 7.88
N PHE A 203 24.19 -21.78 7.78
CA PHE A 203 23.40 -21.36 8.94
C PHE A 203 22.25 -22.32 9.26
N GLY A 204 22.16 -23.49 8.61
CA GLY A 204 21.00 -24.37 8.71
C GLY A 204 20.70 -24.90 10.12
N SER A 205 21.71 -25.11 10.96
CA SER A 205 21.54 -25.51 12.37
C SER A 205 21.15 -24.36 13.30
N GLN A 206 21.27 -23.11 12.82
CA GLN A 206 20.99 -21.90 13.56
C GLN A 206 19.65 -21.27 13.18
N LEU A 207 18.93 -21.77 12.18
CA LEU A 207 17.71 -21.12 11.71
C LEU A 207 16.53 -22.07 11.68
N PHE A 208 15.41 -21.58 12.21
CA PHE A 208 14.10 -22.20 12.10
C PHE A 208 13.16 -21.22 11.42
N HIS A 209 12.56 -21.58 10.28
CA HIS A 209 11.73 -20.66 9.49
C HIS A 209 10.27 -21.08 9.60
N VAL A 210 9.43 -20.21 10.15
CA VAL A 210 7.99 -20.39 10.31
C VAL A 210 7.29 -19.47 9.32
N THR A 211 6.44 -20.05 8.46
CA THR A 211 5.63 -19.28 7.51
C THR A 211 4.18 -19.26 7.95
N VAL A 212 3.54 -18.10 7.84
CA VAL A 212 2.20 -17.86 8.35
C VAL A 212 1.33 -17.27 7.24
N ASN A 213 0.25 -17.96 6.91
CA ASN A 213 -0.77 -17.46 6.02
C ASN A 213 -1.95 -16.89 6.82
N VAL A 214 -2.10 -15.56 6.76
CA VAL A 214 -3.33 -14.89 7.18
C VAL A 214 -3.89 -14.10 6.02
N THR A 215 -5.11 -14.46 5.60
CA THR A 215 -5.78 -13.87 4.43
C THR A 215 -7.29 -13.90 4.54
N ASN A 216 -7.97 -13.00 3.82
CA ASN A 216 -9.40 -13.13 3.56
C ASN A 216 -9.65 -14.26 2.54
N THR A 217 -10.64 -15.12 2.80
CA THR A 217 -11.06 -16.19 1.86
C THR A 217 -12.52 -15.99 1.47
N GLY A 218 -12.83 -16.14 0.18
CA GLY A 218 -14.18 -15.93 -0.34
C GLY A 218 -14.65 -14.47 -0.35
N VAL A 219 -13.81 -13.52 0.10
CA VAL A 219 -14.10 -12.09 0.14
C VAL A 219 -12.95 -11.32 -0.52
N ARG A 220 -13.28 -10.43 -1.45
CA ARG A 220 -12.28 -9.60 -2.12
C ARG A 220 -11.86 -8.45 -1.19
N PRO A 221 -10.56 -8.21 -0.97
CA PRO A 221 -10.11 -7.03 -0.24
C PRO A 221 -10.45 -5.76 -1.04
N VAL A 222 -11.07 -4.79 -0.39
CA VAL A 222 -11.48 -3.50 -0.97
C VAL A 222 -10.64 -2.33 -0.45
N GLU A 223 -9.84 -2.57 0.59
CA GLU A 223 -8.96 -1.60 1.24
C GLU A 223 -7.49 -2.08 1.12
N PRO A 224 -6.67 -1.43 0.28
CA PRO A 224 -5.32 -1.92 -0.03
C PRO A 224 -4.23 -1.46 0.95
N THR A 225 -4.52 -0.53 1.88
CA THR A 225 -3.47 0.13 2.69
C THR A 225 -2.85 -0.71 3.80
N GLN A 226 -3.55 -1.73 4.30
CA GLN A 226 -3.05 -2.72 5.28
C GLN A 226 -2.35 -2.09 6.50
N ARG A 227 -2.94 -1.07 7.11
CA ARG A 227 -2.34 -0.30 8.20
C ARG A 227 -2.14 -1.11 9.48
N THR A 228 -2.94 -2.13 9.71
CA THR A 228 -2.81 -3.01 10.89
C THR A 228 -1.88 -4.21 10.66
N ARG A 229 -1.19 -4.30 9.52
CA ARG A 229 -0.33 -5.46 9.21
C ARG A 229 0.79 -5.67 10.23
N SER A 230 1.38 -4.60 10.77
CA SER A 230 2.42 -4.73 11.81
C SER A 230 1.90 -5.30 13.11
N PHE A 231 0.63 -5.06 13.47
CA PHE A 231 0.01 -5.70 14.65
C PHE A 231 -0.09 -7.21 14.48
N LEU A 232 -0.46 -7.69 13.28
CA LEU A 232 -0.43 -9.11 12.96
C LEU A 232 0.99 -9.67 13.11
N PHE A 233 1.98 -9.05 12.50
CA PHE A 233 3.38 -9.49 12.60
C PHE A 233 3.86 -9.52 14.05
N ALA A 234 3.65 -8.46 14.82
CA ALA A 234 4.05 -8.38 16.22
C ALA A 234 3.38 -9.47 17.06
N SER A 235 2.09 -9.74 16.83
CA SER A 235 1.35 -10.79 17.53
C SER A 235 1.88 -12.19 17.20
N LEU A 236 2.21 -12.46 15.93
CA LEU A 236 2.81 -13.73 15.52
C LEU A 236 4.20 -13.94 16.14
N ALA A 237 5.05 -12.91 16.09
CA ALA A 237 6.38 -12.95 16.70
C ALA A 237 6.29 -13.13 18.21
N PHE A 238 5.37 -12.43 18.88
CA PHE A 238 5.13 -12.58 20.31
C PHE A 238 4.71 -13.99 20.68
N VAL A 239 3.71 -14.56 20.00
CA VAL A 239 3.25 -15.93 20.28
C VAL A 239 4.38 -16.93 20.09
N LEU A 240 5.16 -16.83 19.01
CA LEU A 240 6.31 -17.71 18.79
C LEU A 240 7.41 -17.48 19.84
N ALA A 241 7.71 -16.23 20.23
CA ALA A 241 8.65 -15.95 21.30
C ALA A 241 8.23 -16.63 22.60
N ARG A 242 6.95 -16.55 22.99
CA ARG A 242 6.41 -17.26 24.16
C ARG A 242 6.54 -18.78 24.04
N MET A 243 6.25 -19.35 22.87
CA MET A 243 6.42 -20.79 22.61
C MET A 243 7.87 -21.24 22.77
N PHE A 244 8.85 -20.40 22.40
CA PHE A 244 10.27 -20.67 22.61
C PHE A 244 10.80 -20.19 23.98
N GLY A 245 9.91 -19.86 24.93
CA GLY A 245 10.29 -19.46 26.30
C GLY A 245 10.99 -18.10 26.37
N ARG A 246 10.72 -17.19 25.42
CA ARG A 246 11.28 -15.85 25.33
C ARG A 246 10.26 -14.78 25.72
N ASP A 247 10.79 -13.66 26.21
CA ASP A 247 10.04 -12.46 26.62
C ASP A 247 10.32 -11.27 25.68
N GLY A 248 10.89 -11.53 24.52
CA GLY A 248 11.17 -10.50 23.52
C GLY A 248 11.42 -11.05 22.14
N PHE A 249 11.38 -10.16 21.17
CA PHE A 249 11.56 -10.45 19.75
C PHE A 249 12.02 -9.18 19.01
N THR A 250 12.48 -9.35 17.78
CA THR A 250 13.20 -8.29 17.06
C THR A 250 12.53 -7.92 15.73
N PHE A 251 12.43 -6.61 15.50
CA PHE A 251 12.11 -6.00 14.21
C PHE A 251 13.36 -5.38 13.59
N TYR A 252 13.67 -5.76 12.35
CA TYR A 252 14.67 -5.09 11.54
C TYR A 252 14.01 -4.23 10.47
N GLU A 253 13.99 -2.93 10.69
CA GLU A 253 13.61 -1.88 9.75
C GLU A 253 14.47 -0.66 10.02
N ASN A 254 14.98 -0.02 8.97
CA ASN A 254 15.79 1.18 9.09
C ASN A 254 15.03 2.36 9.72
N GLY A 255 15.77 3.30 10.28
CA GLY A 255 15.22 4.45 11.01
C GLY A 255 14.37 5.38 10.16
N VAL A 256 14.77 5.63 8.92
CA VAL A 256 14.07 6.57 8.02
C VAL A 256 12.67 6.07 7.72
N VAL A 257 12.53 4.78 7.40
CA VAL A 257 11.23 4.15 7.17
C VAL A 257 10.44 3.92 8.47
N SER A 258 11.12 3.69 9.60
CA SER A 258 10.47 3.53 10.91
C SER A 258 9.81 4.82 11.40
N LEU A 259 10.51 5.96 11.25
CA LEU A 259 10.00 7.29 11.63
C LEU A 259 9.04 7.85 10.58
N ASN A 260 9.32 7.56 9.30
CA ASN A 260 8.50 7.87 8.14
C ASN A 260 8.00 9.32 8.09
N LEU A 261 8.94 10.27 8.23
CA LEU A 261 8.63 11.70 8.12
C LEU A 261 8.02 12.00 6.74
N PRO A 262 7.08 12.97 6.65
CA PRO A 262 6.36 13.24 5.42
C PRO A 262 7.29 13.76 4.32
N ILE A 263 7.47 12.99 3.25
CA ILE A 263 8.22 13.42 2.07
C ILE A 263 7.44 14.41 1.18
N ALA A 264 6.13 14.53 1.40
CA ALA A 264 5.23 15.46 0.73
C ALA A 264 4.11 15.90 1.68
N ALA A 265 3.58 17.11 1.47
CA ALA A 265 2.60 17.74 2.36
C ALA A 265 1.29 16.96 2.51
N ASP A 266 0.94 16.12 1.54
CA ASP A 266 -0.28 15.31 1.59
C ASP A 266 -0.05 13.97 2.32
N VAL A 267 1.19 13.56 2.57
CA VAL A 267 1.54 12.31 3.27
C VAL A 267 1.50 12.52 4.78
N LEU A 268 0.30 12.75 5.33
CA LEU A 268 0.09 12.94 6.77
C LEU A 268 -0.66 11.76 7.40
N GLY A 269 -0.49 11.60 8.71
CA GLY A 269 -1.22 10.58 9.46
C GLY A 269 -0.77 9.16 9.09
N ALA A 270 -1.71 8.22 9.06
CA ALA A 270 -1.53 6.87 8.57
C ALA A 270 -1.33 6.82 7.04
N ARG A 271 -1.30 7.94 6.30
CA ARG A 271 -0.81 7.91 4.90
C ARG A 271 0.68 7.57 4.89
N ALA A 272 1.44 8.04 5.87
CA ALA A 272 2.72 7.46 6.26
C ALA A 272 2.47 6.21 7.11
N THR A 273 2.98 5.05 6.70
CA THR A 273 2.95 3.83 7.51
C THR A 273 3.74 4.02 8.80
N ARG A 274 3.22 3.52 9.93
CA ARG A 274 3.87 3.60 11.26
C ARG A 274 4.35 2.24 11.76
N THR A 275 4.64 1.31 10.84
CA THR A 275 4.88 -0.12 11.07
C THR A 275 5.76 -0.41 12.29
N THR A 276 6.92 0.25 12.36
CA THR A 276 7.96 0.10 13.41
C THR A 276 8.26 1.43 14.09
N HIS A 277 7.34 2.40 14.02
CA HIS A 277 7.52 3.70 14.65
C HIS A 277 7.74 3.53 16.17
N PRO A 278 8.65 4.27 16.83
CA PRO A 278 8.95 4.08 18.25
C PRO A 278 7.71 4.05 19.16
N LYS A 279 6.75 4.95 18.93
CA LYS A 279 5.46 4.95 19.64
C LYS A 279 4.61 3.68 19.42
N VAL A 280 4.65 3.08 18.23
CA VAL A 280 3.96 1.81 17.96
C VAL A 280 4.66 0.66 18.65
N ILE A 281 6.00 0.58 18.57
CA ILE A 281 6.80 -0.44 19.26
C ILE A 281 6.55 -0.38 20.77
N ARG A 282 6.59 0.82 21.35
CA ARG A 282 6.28 1.01 22.78
C ARG A 282 4.83 0.63 23.12
N GLY A 283 3.90 0.89 22.21
CA GLY A 283 2.51 0.45 22.33
C GLY A 283 2.37 -1.08 22.35
N PHE A 284 3.09 -1.78 21.48
CA PHE A 284 3.12 -3.25 21.47
C PHE A 284 3.73 -3.82 22.76
N GLU A 285 4.88 -3.30 23.21
CA GLU A 285 5.49 -3.72 24.48
C GLU A 285 4.51 -3.60 25.65
N GLN A 286 3.87 -2.44 25.78
CA GLN A 286 2.91 -2.18 26.85
C GLN A 286 1.67 -3.07 26.76
N PHE A 287 1.15 -3.29 25.54
CA PHE A 287 0.01 -4.17 25.32
C PHE A 287 0.33 -5.62 25.66
N PHE A 288 1.41 -6.18 25.10
CA PHE A 288 1.80 -7.56 25.37
C PHE A 288 2.19 -7.76 26.83
N SER A 289 2.86 -6.79 27.45
CA SER A 289 3.23 -6.90 28.86
C SER A 289 2.01 -6.94 29.78
N ALA A 290 1.00 -6.10 29.49
CA ALA A 290 -0.26 -6.13 30.21
C ALA A 290 -1.05 -7.43 29.96
N LEU A 291 -0.98 -7.97 28.73
CA LEU A 291 -1.69 -9.19 28.35
C LEU A 291 -1.22 -10.39 29.16
N VAL A 292 0.08 -10.56 29.36
CA VAL A 292 0.65 -11.74 30.04
C VAL A 292 1.21 -11.47 31.44
N ASP A 293 0.99 -10.27 31.98
CA ASP A 293 1.52 -9.81 33.27
C ASP A 293 3.03 -10.07 33.43
N ARG A 294 3.79 -9.67 32.42
CA ARG A 294 5.25 -9.84 32.37
C ARG A 294 5.88 -8.78 31.48
N ASP A 295 7.09 -8.33 31.78
CA ASP A 295 7.83 -7.40 30.92
C ASP A 295 8.18 -8.04 29.57
N ILE A 296 7.63 -7.48 28.49
CA ILE A 296 7.90 -7.87 27.11
C ILE A 296 8.70 -6.77 26.41
N SER A 297 9.81 -7.14 25.76
CA SER A 297 10.72 -6.22 25.08
C SER A 297 10.72 -6.44 23.56
N ILE A 298 10.70 -5.36 22.78
CA ILE A 298 10.77 -5.43 21.32
C ILE A 298 11.98 -4.64 20.85
N GLU A 299 12.96 -5.33 20.28
CA GLU A 299 14.18 -4.68 19.81
C GLU A 299 14.01 -4.14 18.37
N THR A 300 14.55 -2.94 18.13
CA THR A 300 14.64 -2.32 16.79
C THR A 300 16.08 -1.88 16.47
N PRO A 301 17.01 -2.82 16.23
CA PRO A 301 18.45 -2.52 16.13
C PRO A 301 18.82 -1.52 15.03
N PHE A 302 17.99 -1.40 13.99
CA PHE A 302 18.22 -0.53 12.84
C PHE A 302 17.53 0.83 12.93
N LEU A 303 16.91 1.17 14.07
CA LEU A 303 16.23 2.46 14.28
C LEU A 303 17.13 3.67 14.01
N TRP A 304 18.44 3.54 14.22
CA TRP A 304 19.42 4.62 14.05
C TRP A 304 20.26 4.47 12.78
N LEU A 305 19.83 3.62 11.85
CA LEU A 305 20.53 3.39 10.60
C LEU A 305 19.66 3.84 9.43
N THR A 306 20.30 4.44 8.44
CA THR A 306 19.74 4.61 7.10
C THR A 306 19.74 3.28 6.37
N ARG A 307 18.88 3.14 5.36
CA ARG A 307 18.89 1.93 4.52
C ARG A 307 20.23 1.73 3.79
N LYS A 308 20.97 2.79 3.48
CA LYS A 308 22.36 2.71 2.96
C LYS A 308 23.27 1.97 3.96
N GLU A 309 23.29 2.40 5.22
CA GLU A 309 24.13 1.78 6.26
C GLU A 309 23.72 0.32 6.54
N VAL A 310 22.42 0.00 6.40
CA VAL A 310 21.95 -1.40 6.44
C VAL A 310 22.53 -2.21 5.28
N VAL A 311 22.58 -1.68 4.06
CA VAL A 311 23.21 -2.36 2.91
C VAL A 311 24.71 -2.58 3.16
N GLU A 312 25.41 -1.56 3.65
CA GLU A 312 26.85 -1.65 3.95
C GLU A 312 27.14 -2.70 5.03
N ARG A 313 26.23 -2.84 6.02
CA ARG A 313 26.31 -3.91 7.02
C ARG A 313 26.19 -5.29 6.38
N LEU A 314 25.20 -5.52 5.51
CA LEU A 314 25.07 -6.80 4.80
C LEU A 314 26.33 -7.13 4.01
N GLU A 315 26.88 -6.13 3.29
CA GLU A 315 28.14 -6.27 2.54
C GLU A 315 29.29 -6.68 3.47
N SER A 316 29.43 -6.01 4.62
CA SER A 316 30.49 -6.28 5.59
C SER A 316 30.45 -7.70 6.18
N THR A 317 29.29 -8.37 6.14
CA THR A 317 29.18 -9.77 6.58
C THR A 317 29.71 -10.78 5.56
N GLY A 318 30.10 -10.34 4.35
CA GLY A 318 30.48 -11.24 3.24
C GLY A 318 29.30 -11.89 2.52
N HIS A 319 28.07 -11.42 2.78
CA HIS A 319 26.83 -11.98 2.23
C HIS A 319 26.04 -10.99 1.35
N GLY A 320 26.70 -9.93 0.86
CA GLY A 320 26.11 -8.93 -0.04
C GLY A 320 25.36 -9.52 -1.24
N SER A 321 25.82 -10.66 -1.77
CA SER A 321 25.17 -11.35 -2.89
C SER A 321 23.71 -11.77 -2.63
N LEU A 322 23.30 -11.94 -1.36
CA LEU A 322 21.92 -12.27 -1.00
C LEU A 322 20.94 -11.12 -1.29
N LEU A 323 21.44 -9.90 -1.44
CA LEU A 323 20.63 -8.72 -1.75
C LEU A 323 19.80 -8.94 -3.03
N ALA A 324 20.37 -9.60 -4.04
CA ALA A 324 19.71 -9.93 -5.32
C ALA A 324 18.45 -10.79 -5.16
N LYS A 325 18.35 -11.55 -4.06
CA LYS A 325 17.24 -12.46 -3.77
C LYS A 325 16.15 -11.80 -2.91
N SER A 326 16.50 -10.76 -2.15
CA SER A 326 15.56 -10.00 -1.33
C SER A 326 14.64 -9.10 -2.13
N VAL A 327 13.43 -8.85 -1.62
CA VAL A 327 12.42 -8.03 -2.29
C VAL A 327 11.79 -7.02 -1.34
N SER A 328 12.06 -5.73 -1.54
CA SER A 328 11.42 -4.62 -0.82
C SER A 328 10.12 -4.11 -1.48
N CYS A 329 9.81 -4.53 -2.71
CA CYS A 329 8.66 -4.02 -3.47
C CYS A 329 7.33 -4.31 -2.75
N VAL A 330 6.39 -3.37 -2.74
CA VAL A 330 5.06 -3.57 -2.10
C VAL A 330 3.99 -4.12 -3.05
N HIS A 331 4.33 -4.38 -4.32
CA HIS A 331 3.38 -4.74 -5.38
C HIS A 331 3.62 -6.16 -5.95
N PRO A 332 3.36 -7.24 -5.17
CA PRO A 332 3.65 -8.62 -5.57
C PRO A 332 2.90 -9.10 -6.81
N ILE A 333 1.76 -8.50 -7.14
CA ILE A 333 0.97 -8.84 -8.34
C ILE A 333 1.85 -8.74 -9.59
N GLY A 334 2.71 -7.72 -9.66
CA GLY A 334 3.54 -7.45 -10.83
C GLY A 334 4.87 -8.20 -10.89
N TRP A 335 5.23 -9.05 -9.92
CA TRP A 335 6.54 -9.71 -9.92
C TRP A 335 6.60 -10.85 -10.96
N THR A 336 7.74 -10.99 -11.63
CA THR A 336 8.11 -12.17 -12.44
C THR A 336 9.35 -12.84 -11.85
N ALA A 337 9.83 -13.92 -12.46
CA ALA A 337 11.08 -14.56 -12.04
C ALA A 337 12.28 -13.62 -12.21
N GLU A 338 12.26 -12.81 -13.27
CA GLU A 338 13.32 -11.89 -13.68
C GLU A 338 13.16 -10.49 -13.04
N VAL A 339 11.93 -9.99 -12.91
CA VAL A 339 11.64 -8.62 -12.46
C VAL A 339 10.77 -8.64 -11.20
N ARG A 340 11.41 -8.48 -10.04
CA ARG A 340 10.75 -8.47 -8.72
C ARG A 340 10.48 -7.06 -8.20
N HIS A 341 11.05 -6.02 -8.81
CA HIS A 341 10.88 -4.64 -8.38
C HIS A 341 10.16 -3.78 -9.43
N CYS A 342 9.21 -2.95 -8.98
CA CYS A 342 8.55 -2.02 -9.91
C CYS A 342 9.38 -0.77 -10.23
N GLY A 343 10.33 -0.39 -9.36
CA GLY A 343 11.14 0.83 -9.53
C GLY A 343 10.45 2.17 -9.29
N ALA A 344 9.16 2.13 -8.91
CA ALA A 344 8.32 3.32 -8.76
C ALA A 344 7.71 3.49 -7.36
N CYS A 345 7.46 2.41 -6.62
CA CYS A 345 6.93 2.53 -5.25
C CYS A 345 8.02 3.02 -4.28
N SER A 346 7.61 3.67 -3.19
CA SER A 346 8.52 4.24 -2.19
C SER A 346 9.60 3.26 -1.71
N GLN A 347 9.24 2.00 -1.44
CA GLN A 347 10.19 0.98 -1.00
C GLN A 347 11.19 0.56 -2.09
N CYS A 348 10.82 0.62 -3.37
CA CYS A 348 11.77 0.40 -4.47
C CYS A 348 12.68 1.60 -4.68
N ILE A 349 12.16 2.83 -4.52
CA ILE A 349 12.93 4.07 -4.63
C ILE A 349 14.01 4.10 -3.54
N ASP A 350 13.61 3.91 -2.28
CA ASP A 350 14.52 3.93 -1.13
C ASP A 350 15.57 2.80 -1.22
N ARG A 351 15.16 1.56 -1.52
CA ARG A 351 16.10 0.46 -1.81
C ARG A 351 17.13 0.87 -2.86
N ARG A 352 16.68 1.39 -4.00
CA ARG A 352 17.57 1.64 -5.14
C ARG A 352 18.53 2.80 -4.86
N PHE A 353 18.08 3.85 -4.17
CA PHE A 353 18.97 4.89 -3.67
C PHE A 353 20.01 4.35 -2.69
N ALA A 354 19.60 3.55 -1.70
CA ALA A 354 20.49 2.97 -0.71
C ALA A 354 21.59 2.12 -1.33
N VAL A 355 21.24 1.24 -2.27
CA VAL A 355 22.18 0.38 -3.01
C VAL A 355 23.20 1.21 -3.79
N LEU A 356 22.74 2.21 -4.54
CA LEU A 356 23.62 3.08 -5.32
C LEU A 356 24.53 3.91 -4.41
N ALA A 357 24.00 4.43 -3.30
CA ALA A 357 24.77 5.22 -2.34
C ALA A 357 25.82 4.39 -1.57
N ALA A 358 25.61 3.08 -1.45
CA ALA A 358 26.57 2.14 -0.88
C ALA A 358 27.58 1.60 -1.91
N GLY A 359 27.39 1.85 -3.21
CA GLY A 359 28.29 1.38 -4.27
C GLY A 359 28.26 -0.14 -4.51
N VAL A 360 27.15 -0.81 -4.18
CA VAL A 360 27.00 -2.27 -4.31
C VAL A 360 25.94 -2.65 -5.35
N GLU A 361 25.72 -1.83 -6.37
CA GLU A 361 24.72 -2.07 -7.42
C GLU A 361 24.95 -3.34 -8.24
N HIS A 362 26.14 -3.93 -8.17
CA HIS A 362 26.45 -5.23 -8.77
C HIS A 362 25.71 -6.39 -8.07
N HIS A 363 25.26 -6.21 -6.84
CA HIS A 363 24.41 -7.16 -6.09
C HIS A 363 22.90 -6.93 -6.27
N ASP A 364 22.49 -5.83 -6.91
CA ASP A 364 21.09 -5.50 -7.15
C ASP A 364 21.00 -4.86 -8.55
N VAL A 365 20.98 -5.69 -9.58
CA VAL A 365 21.13 -5.20 -10.96
C VAL A 365 19.90 -4.44 -11.46
N ARG A 366 20.12 -3.49 -12.37
CA ARG A 366 19.06 -2.65 -12.97
C ARG A 366 17.92 -3.48 -13.57
N ASP A 367 18.23 -4.61 -14.21
CA ASP A 367 17.23 -5.44 -14.90
C ASP A 367 16.25 -6.15 -13.95
N GLY A 368 16.53 -6.15 -12.64
CA GLY A 368 15.56 -6.57 -11.62
C GLY A 368 14.40 -5.58 -11.43
N TYR A 369 14.47 -4.40 -12.06
CA TYR A 369 13.51 -3.31 -11.94
C TYR A 369 12.78 -3.05 -13.26
N ARG A 370 11.45 -2.90 -13.18
CA ARG A 370 10.63 -2.51 -14.35
C ARG A 370 10.95 -1.10 -14.83
N VAL A 371 11.17 -0.17 -13.90
CA VAL A 371 11.54 1.21 -14.17
C VAL A 371 12.87 1.48 -13.50
N ASP A 372 13.87 1.88 -14.28
CA ASP A 372 15.15 2.31 -13.73
C ASP A 372 14.96 3.58 -12.88
N LEU A 373 15.62 3.65 -11.72
CA LEU A 373 15.43 4.76 -10.78
C LEU A 373 15.77 6.11 -11.41
N LEU A 374 16.89 6.20 -12.13
CA LEU A 374 17.48 7.47 -12.53
C LEU A 374 17.04 7.89 -13.93
N THR A 375 17.05 6.94 -14.87
CA THR A 375 16.92 7.18 -16.31
C THR A 375 15.63 6.61 -16.92
N GLY A 376 14.89 5.80 -16.17
CA GLY A 376 13.68 5.14 -16.67
C GLY A 376 12.55 6.11 -17.00
N ASP A 377 11.82 5.83 -18.08
CA ASP A 377 10.57 6.53 -18.41
C ASP A 377 9.49 6.17 -17.38
N ARG A 378 8.96 7.19 -16.70
CA ARG A 378 7.98 7.03 -15.62
C ARG A 378 6.58 7.39 -16.11
N ARG A 379 5.59 6.63 -15.64
CA ARG A 379 4.19 7.03 -15.75
C ARG A 379 3.94 8.25 -14.87
N TYR A 380 2.95 9.06 -15.22
CA TYR A 380 2.66 10.31 -14.49
C TYR A 380 2.44 10.09 -12.98
N GLU A 381 1.67 9.07 -12.62
CA GLU A 381 1.42 8.64 -11.24
C GLU A 381 2.68 8.19 -10.46
N ASP A 382 3.75 7.80 -11.17
CA ASP A 382 5.02 7.37 -10.58
C ASP A 382 6.04 8.52 -10.46
N ILE A 383 5.74 9.72 -10.99
CA ILE A 383 6.64 10.88 -10.97
C ILE A 383 6.73 11.47 -9.57
N ASP A 384 5.58 11.82 -8.98
CA ASP A 384 5.52 12.57 -7.73
C ASP A 384 6.25 11.88 -6.58
N PRO A 385 6.11 10.56 -6.34
CA PRO A 385 6.87 9.90 -5.27
C PRO A 385 8.39 10.02 -5.44
N SER A 386 8.89 9.91 -6.67
CA SER A 386 10.34 9.97 -6.94
C SER A 386 10.91 11.38 -6.80
N VAL A 387 10.18 12.39 -7.25
CA VAL A 387 10.58 13.80 -7.12
C VAL A 387 10.46 14.26 -5.67
N ALA A 388 9.37 13.89 -4.97
CA ALA A 388 9.18 14.18 -3.55
C ALA A 388 10.34 13.61 -2.72
N TYR A 389 10.80 12.40 -3.03
CA TYR A 389 11.92 11.76 -2.35
C TYR A 389 13.23 12.58 -2.43
N VAL A 390 13.59 13.04 -3.64
CA VAL A 390 14.79 13.90 -3.82
C VAL A 390 14.57 15.29 -3.24
N THR A 391 13.35 15.83 -3.33
CA THR A 391 13.00 17.14 -2.76
C THR A 391 13.11 17.13 -1.25
N PHE A 392 12.63 16.07 -0.59
CA PHE A 392 12.80 15.86 0.85
C PHE A 392 14.27 15.88 1.25
N ALA A 393 15.14 15.16 0.54
CA ALA A 393 16.58 15.21 0.79
C ALA A 393 17.17 16.64 0.62
N ARG A 394 16.77 17.37 -0.42
CA ARG A 394 17.18 18.77 -0.61
C ARG A 394 16.69 19.70 0.50
N THR A 395 15.50 19.46 1.04
CA THR A 395 14.96 20.22 2.17
C THR A 395 15.81 19.97 3.41
N ILE A 396 16.06 18.71 3.77
CA ILE A 396 16.89 18.34 4.92
C ILE A 396 18.28 18.97 4.84
N GLU A 397 18.94 18.91 3.67
CA GLU A 397 20.27 19.48 3.45
C GLU A 397 20.34 21.00 3.66
N ARG A 398 19.22 21.71 3.51
CA ARG A 398 19.13 23.17 3.68
C ARG A 398 18.76 23.59 5.10
N LEU A 399 18.18 22.68 5.88
CA LEU A 399 17.74 22.98 7.24
C LEU A 399 18.93 23.05 8.18
N HIS A 400 18.82 23.92 9.17
CA HIS A 400 19.61 23.83 10.38
C HIS A 400 18.88 22.96 11.42
N ARG A 401 19.64 22.39 12.37
CA ARG A 401 19.10 21.50 13.41
C ARG A 401 17.90 22.15 14.13
N ASP A 402 18.04 23.41 14.53
CA ASP A 402 17.01 24.18 15.25
C ASP A 402 15.69 24.32 14.48
N GLN A 403 15.73 24.28 13.15
CA GLN A 403 14.55 24.35 12.28
C GLN A 403 13.88 22.99 12.02
N PHE A 404 14.60 21.89 12.26
CA PHE A 404 14.17 20.54 11.86
C PHE A 404 12.84 20.13 12.50
N GLN A 405 12.65 20.41 13.79
CA GLN A 405 11.41 20.06 14.49
C GLN A 405 10.22 20.92 14.05
N GLU A 406 10.46 22.17 13.66
CA GLU A 406 9.41 23.06 13.14
C GLU A 406 8.94 22.63 11.76
N GLU A 407 9.88 22.21 10.90
CA GLU A 407 9.57 21.68 9.57
C GLU A 407 8.89 20.30 9.66
N PHE A 408 9.35 19.43 10.58
CA PHE A 408 8.84 18.07 10.74
C PHE A 408 8.29 17.80 12.15
N PRO A 409 7.17 18.43 12.54
CA PRO A 409 6.59 18.28 13.87
C PRO A 409 6.16 16.84 14.19
N GLN A 410 6.03 15.98 13.19
CA GLN A 410 5.74 14.55 13.35
C GLN A 410 6.80 13.83 14.19
N VAL A 411 8.04 14.33 14.23
CA VAL A 411 9.12 13.79 15.08
C VAL A 411 8.75 13.79 16.56
N CYS A 412 7.92 14.72 17.00
CA CYS A 412 7.45 14.84 18.39
C CYS A 412 6.82 13.53 18.91
N SER A 413 6.19 12.76 18.02
CA SER A 413 5.57 11.49 18.38
C SER A 413 6.58 10.40 18.76
N ALA A 414 7.85 10.51 18.35
CA ALA A 414 8.91 9.56 18.67
C ALA A 414 9.71 9.93 19.95
N LEU A 415 9.79 11.21 20.31
CA LEU A 415 10.73 11.76 21.31
C LEU A 415 10.71 11.05 22.67
N HIS A 416 9.54 10.63 23.14
CA HIS A 416 9.37 10.01 24.47
C HIS A 416 9.15 8.49 24.42
N ASN A 417 9.34 7.88 23.25
CA ASN A 417 9.02 6.47 23.01
C ASN A 417 10.25 5.61 22.72
N VAL A 418 11.45 6.12 22.99
CA VAL A 418 12.70 5.35 22.94
C VAL A 418 13.25 5.19 24.35
N PRO A 419 13.23 3.99 24.94
CA PRO A 419 13.75 3.76 26.28
C PRO A 419 15.24 4.12 26.42
N GLY A 420 15.61 4.71 27.55
CA GLY A 420 17.00 5.00 27.90
C GLY A 420 17.60 6.26 27.26
N LEU A 421 16.84 7.01 26.45
CA LEU A 421 17.26 8.28 25.86
C LEU A 421 16.31 9.40 26.26
N SER A 422 16.85 10.60 26.44
CA SER A 422 16.08 11.84 26.60
C SER A 422 15.48 12.30 25.26
N ALA A 423 14.46 13.17 25.34
CA ALA A 423 13.82 13.74 24.14
C ALA A 423 14.83 14.48 23.25
N ASP A 424 15.79 15.20 23.84
CA ASP A 424 16.82 15.93 23.11
C ASP A 424 17.81 14.98 22.41
N GLU A 425 18.21 13.89 23.07
CA GLU A 425 19.06 12.85 22.46
C GLU A 425 18.36 12.13 21.31
N VAL A 426 17.07 11.82 21.47
CA VAL A 426 16.25 11.23 20.40
C VAL A 426 16.17 12.20 19.22
N LEU A 427 15.84 13.47 19.46
CA LEU A 427 15.75 14.48 18.40
C LEU A 427 17.08 14.62 17.64
N GLU A 428 18.20 14.65 18.36
CA GLU A 428 19.53 14.76 17.75
C GLU A 428 19.86 13.55 16.87
N ARG A 429 19.58 12.33 17.34
CA ARG A 429 19.79 11.12 16.54
C ARG A 429 18.86 11.05 15.33
N VAL A 430 17.63 11.51 15.46
CA VAL A 430 16.69 11.60 14.32
C VAL A 430 17.21 12.61 13.29
N TRP A 431 17.71 13.75 13.73
CA TRP A 431 18.32 14.75 12.85
C TRP A 431 19.52 14.18 12.09
N ASP A 432 20.48 13.59 12.80
CA ASP A 432 21.67 12.99 12.20
C ASP A 432 21.31 11.90 11.16
N LEU A 433 20.37 11.02 11.51
CA LEU A 433 19.86 9.97 10.63
C LEU A 433 19.33 10.53 9.31
N HIS A 434 18.47 11.57 9.37
CA HIS A 434 17.89 12.16 8.16
C HIS A 434 18.93 12.96 7.37
N ARG A 435 19.89 13.61 8.03
CA ARG A 435 21.01 14.28 7.36
C ARG A 435 21.86 13.29 6.57
N HIS A 436 22.26 12.17 7.18
CA HIS A 436 23.03 11.13 6.49
C HIS A 436 22.25 10.52 5.32
N HIS A 437 20.94 10.30 5.51
CA HIS A 437 20.06 9.84 4.45
C HIS A 437 20.02 10.82 3.26
N ALA A 438 19.80 12.11 3.55
CA ALA A 438 19.75 13.16 2.54
C ALA A 438 21.06 13.27 1.75
N GLN A 439 22.20 13.24 2.46
CA GLN A 439 23.53 13.23 1.84
C GLN A 439 23.71 12.05 0.89
N GLY A 440 23.32 10.84 1.29
CA GLY A 440 23.37 9.66 0.43
C GLY A 440 22.52 9.80 -0.84
N VAL A 441 21.29 10.31 -0.71
CA VAL A 441 20.39 10.54 -1.84
C VAL A 441 20.95 11.59 -2.80
N LEU A 442 21.45 12.71 -2.28
CA LEU A 442 22.00 13.80 -3.09
C LEU A 442 23.31 13.40 -3.79
N ALA A 443 24.17 12.62 -3.13
CA ALA A 443 25.37 12.05 -3.74
C ALA A 443 25.02 11.18 -4.95
N VAL A 444 24.02 10.30 -4.83
CA VAL A 444 23.56 9.47 -5.97
C VAL A 444 23.06 10.33 -7.14
N ILE A 445 22.34 11.42 -6.87
CA ILE A 445 21.88 12.34 -7.92
C ILE A 445 23.05 13.08 -8.57
N ALA A 446 24.03 13.54 -7.78
CA ALA A 446 25.24 14.19 -8.30
C ALA A 446 26.04 13.23 -9.21
N ASP A 447 26.34 12.02 -8.74
CA ASP A 447 27.09 11.02 -9.50
C ASP A 447 26.34 10.58 -10.76
N ALA A 448 25.01 10.46 -10.70
CA ALA A 448 24.18 10.16 -11.86
C ALA A 448 24.20 11.29 -12.89
N THR A 449 24.19 12.54 -12.43
CA THR A 449 24.29 13.73 -13.28
C THR A 449 25.59 13.72 -14.07
N GLU A 450 26.71 13.52 -13.39
CA GLU A 450 28.03 13.54 -14.03
C GLU A 450 28.14 12.44 -15.09
N ARG A 451 27.64 11.24 -14.77
CA ARG A 451 27.61 10.10 -15.71
C ARG A 451 26.72 10.33 -16.94
N HIS A 452 25.61 11.06 -16.79
CA HIS A 452 24.60 11.23 -17.84
C HIS A 452 24.50 12.65 -18.41
N VAL A 453 25.44 13.55 -18.08
CA VAL A 453 25.42 14.95 -18.54
C VAL A 453 25.31 15.07 -20.06
N GLY A 454 25.99 14.18 -20.79
CA GLY A 454 25.93 14.14 -22.25
C GLY A 454 24.55 13.81 -22.81
N ASP A 455 23.77 12.97 -22.12
CA ASP A 455 22.43 12.59 -22.55
C ASP A 455 21.38 13.61 -22.09
N LEU A 456 21.58 14.24 -20.94
CA LEU A 456 20.79 15.39 -20.46
C LEU A 456 20.87 16.56 -21.44
N VAL A 457 22.09 17.00 -21.79
CA VAL A 457 22.32 18.15 -22.69
C VAL A 457 21.72 17.90 -24.08
N ARG A 458 21.73 16.65 -24.55
CA ARG A 458 21.20 16.28 -25.87
C ARG A 458 19.71 15.91 -25.86
N GLY A 459 19.05 16.00 -24.71
CA GLY A 459 17.62 15.65 -24.57
C GLY A 459 17.31 14.18 -24.87
N ARG A 460 18.25 13.27 -24.60
CA ARG A 460 18.10 11.83 -24.87
C ARG A 460 17.43 11.05 -23.74
N LEU A 461 17.45 11.60 -22.52
CA LEU A 461 16.72 11.01 -21.41
C LEU A 461 15.22 11.31 -21.55
N ALA A 462 14.39 10.34 -21.15
CA ALA A 462 12.94 10.53 -21.13
C ALA A 462 12.58 11.77 -20.26
N SER A 463 11.61 12.55 -20.71
CA SER A 463 11.21 13.79 -20.02
C SER A 463 10.71 13.53 -18.59
N THR A 464 10.17 12.34 -18.36
CA THR A 464 9.63 11.80 -17.11
C THR A 464 10.68 11.06 -16.25
N SER A 465 11.92 10.91 -16.72
CA SER A 465 12.99 10.28 -15.94
C SER A 465 13.35 11.15 -14.72
N LEU A 466 13.69 10.50 -13.60
CA LEU A 466 13.97 11.22 -12.36
C LEU A 466 15.12 12.21 -12.54
N LEU A 467 16.17 11.80 -13.24
CA LEU A 467 17.31 12.67 -13.49
C LEU A 467 16.89 13.90 -14.29
N ASN A 468 16.17 13.74 -15.41
CA ASN A 468 15.69 14.89 -16.19
C ASN A 468 14.75 15.80 -15.39
N LEU A 469 13.85 15.22 -14.57
CA LEU A 469 12.95 15.98 -13.70
C LEU A 469 13.72 16.81 -12.65
N CYS A 470 14.83 16.28 -12.12
CA CYS A 470 15.69 16.99 -11.18
C CYS A 470 16.44 18.17 -11.81
N PHE A 471 16.72 18.13 -13.12
CA PHE A 471 17.39 19.19 -13.89
C PHE A 471 16.44 20.26 -14.44
N THR A 472 15.28 19.84 -14.96
CA THR A 472 14.35 20.74 -15.65
C THR A 472 13.45 21.52 -14.70
N ARG A 473 13.12 20.99 -13.53
CA ARG A 473 12.29 21.68 -12.52
C ARG A 473 13.05 22.72 -11.68
N GLY A 474 14.32 23.02 -11.99
CA GLY A 474 15.15 23.99 -11.28
C GLY A 474 14.74 25.47 -11.43
N ASN A 475 13.80 25.81 -12.33
CA ASN A 475 13.40 27.20 -12.62
C ASN A 475 11.99 27.60 -12.15
N VAL A 476 11.38 26.89 -11.20
CA VAL A 476 10.21 27.40 -10.48
C VAL A 476 10.59 27.61 -9.03
N GLN A 477 10.90 28.86 -8.69
CA GLN A 477 10.73 29.33 -7.32
C GLN A 477 9.29 29.02 -6.92
N LEU A 478 9.11 28.07 -6.00
CA LEU A 478 7.90 28.01 -5.18
C LEU A 478 7.93 29.26 -4.30
N VAL A 479 7.37 30.35 -4.82
CA VAL A 479 6.98 31.48 -3.99
C VAL A 479 5.98 30.93 -2.97
N GLY A 480 6.27 31.16 -1.69
CA GLY A 480 5.37 30.81 -0.59
C GLY A 480 3.95 31.38 -0.79
N PRO A 481 2.97 30.86 -0.06
CA PRO A 481 1.56 30.88 -0.44
C PRO A 481 1.00 32.31 -0.51
N ASP A 482 0.58 32.71 -1.72
CA ASP A 482 -0.46 33.73 -1.92
C ASP A 482 -1.64 33.07 -2.63
N THR A 483 -2.31 32.21 -1.87
CA THR A 483 -3.40 31.33 -2.31
C THR A 483 -4.72 32.03 -2.07
N THR A 484 -5.25 32.75 -3.05
CA THR A 484 -6.71 32.99 -3.10
C THR A 484 -7.21 33.47 -4.45
N SER A 485 -6.48 34.33 -5.17
CA SER A 485 -7.03 34.97 -6.38
C SER A 485 -6.78 34.18 -7.68
N LYS A 486 -5.65 33.47 -7.79
CA LYS A 486 -5.28 32.75 -9.03
C LYS A 486 -5.80 31.32 -9.09
N THR A 487 -6.03 30.67 -7.96
CA THR A 487 -6.58 29.32 -7.90
C THR A 487 -8.06 29.29 -8.31
N ALA A 488 -8.83 30.33 -7.98
CA ALA A 488 -10.21 30.46 -8.42
C ALA A 488 -10.31 30.61 -9.95
N ALA A 489 -9.50 31.49 -10.55
CA ALA A 489 -9.50 31.70 -12.00
C ALA A 489 -8.99 30.47 -12.78
N PHE A 490 -8.01 29.72 -12.24
CA PHE A 490 -7.50 28.50 -12.88
C PHE A 490 -8.43 27.29 -12.68
N LEU A 491 -9.13 27.19 -11.54
CA LEU A 491 -10.14 26.14 -11.31
C LEU A 491 -11.41 26.40 -12.13
N ASP A 492 -11.80 27.66 -12.34
CA ASP A 492 -12.92 28.02 -13.23
C ASP A 492 -12.60 27.71 -14.71
N ASP A 493 -11.36 27.92 -15.16
CA ASP A 493 -10.95 27.56 -16.53
C ASP A 493 -10.87 26.03 -16.74
N LEU A 494 -10.46 25.27 -15.72
CA LEU A 494 -10.45 23.80 -15.78
C LEU A 494 -11.86 23.18 -15.64
N SER A 495 -12.84 23.92 -15.13
CA SER A 495 -14.23 23.46 -15.08
C SER A 495 -15.00 23.68 -16.40
N ALA A 496 -14.38 24.32 -17.40
CA ALA A 496 -15.08 24.79 -18.61
C ALA A 496 -14.93 23.87 -19.84
N ALA A 497 -14.01 22.91 -19.87
CA ALA A 497 -13.87 21.99 -21.01
C ALA A 497 -14.79 20.76 -20.90
N SER A 498 -16.10 20.96 -20.72
CA SER A 498 -17.05 19.84 -20.79
C SER A 498 -17.27 19.41 -22.24
N CYS A 499 -17.06 18.13 -22.55
CA CYS A 499 -17.38 17.58 -23.86
C CYS A 499 -18.91 17.45 -24.02
N GLU A 500 -19.50 18.39 -24.76
CA GLU A 500 -20.94 18.46 -24.99
C GLU A 500 -21.38 17.58 -26.16
N PHE A 501 -22.42 16.78 -25.95
CA PHE A 501 -23.04 15.94 -26.98
C PHE A 501 -24.57 15.91 -26.82
N ALA A 502 -25.28 15.57 -27.89
CA ALA A 502 -26.72 15.34 -27.88
C ALA A 502 -27.08 14.07 -28.65
N ILE A 503 -28.26 13.53 -28.36
CA ILE A 503 -28.77 12.31 -29.00
C ILE A 503 -29.86 12.67 -30.01
N ASP A 504 -29.66 12.25 -31.25
CA ASP A 504 -30.68 12.23 -32.30
C ASP A 504 -31.30 10.83 -32.32
N GLU A 505 -32.34 10.62 -31.50
CA GLU A 505 -33.04 9.33 -31.39
C GLU A 505 -33.73 8.93 -32.71
N ALA A 506 -34.20 9.91 -33.50
CA ALA A 506 -34.85 9.67 -34.78
C ALA A 506 -33.87 9.19 -35.85
N GLY A 507 -32.67 9.79 -35.89
CA GLY A 507 -31.58 9.39 -36.78
C GLY A 507 -30.75 8.21 -36.27
N ARG A 508 -30.88 7.84 -34.98
CA ARG A 508 -30.02 6.87 -34.27
C ARG A 508 -28.54 7.28 -34.25
N ARG A 509 -28.28 8.53 -33.84
CA ARG A 509 -26.95 9.14 -33.86
C ARG A 509 -26.66 9.89 -32.57
N ILE A 510 -25.38 10.01 -32.23
CA ILE A 510 -24.90 10.89 -31.17
C ILE A 510 -24.03 11.96 -31.79
N CYS A 511 -24.41 13.21 -31.60
CA CYS A 511 -23.81 14.38 -32.20
C CYS A 511 -23.00 15.12 -31.14
N PHE A 512 -21.72 15.41 -31.41
CA PHE A 512 -20.88 16.18 -30.52
C PHE A 512 -20.77 17.62 -31.01
N LYS A 513 -20.56 18.53 -30.05
CA LYS A 513 -20.12 19.89 -30.36
C LYS A 513 -18.82 19.80 -31.16
N GLY A 514 -18.86 20.30 -32.39
CA GLY A 514 -17.73 20.20 -33.31
C GLY A 514 -17.89 19.24 -34.50
N GLY A 515 -19.07 18.61 -34.67
CA GLY A 515 -19.42 17.89 -35.90
C GLY A 515 -19.01 16.42 -35.94
N PHE A 516 -18.41 15.88 -34.86
CA PHE A 516 -18.21 14.44 -34.73
C PHE A 516 -19.55 13.74 -34.46
N VAL A 517 -19.83 12.68 -35.21
CA VAL A 517 -21.08 11.91 -35.12
C VAL A 517 -20.79 10.43 -34.94
N ILE A 518 -21.45 9.80 -33.99
CA ILE A 518 -21.40 8.35 -33.74
C ILE A 518 -22.70 7.71 -34.20
N GLU A 519 -22.61 6.68 -35.04
CA GLU A 519 -23.75 5.99 -35.63
C GLU A 519 -23.61 4.45 -35.53
N GLY A 520 -24.64 3.72 -35.96
CA GLY A 520 -24.57 2.27 -36.20
C GLY A 520 -24.32 1.43 -34.95
N ALA A 521 -23.27 0.60 -34.97
CA ALA A 521 -22.92 -0.28 -33.84
C ALA A 521 -22.39 0.52 -32.64
N LEU A 522 -21.64 1.59 -32.88
CA LEU A 522 -21.08 2.45 -31.83
C LEU A 522 -22.17 3.28 -31.15
N TYR A 523 -23.21 3.67 -31.88
CA TYR A 523 -24.41 4.29 -31.31
C TYR A 523 -25.04 3.38 -30.24
N ARG A 524 -25.21 2.07 -30.55
CA ARG A 524 -25.79 1.12 -29.60
C ARG A 524 -24.93 0.95 -28.35
N LEU A 525 -23.62 0.84 -28.50
CA LEU A 525 -22.67 0.78 -27.39
C LEU A 525 -22.73 2.03 -26.52
N MET A 526 -22.67 3.23 -27.12
CA MET A 526 -22.68 4.48 -26.36
C MET A 526 -24.02 4.71 -25.66
N ARG A 527 -25.15 4.42 -26.32
CA ARG A 527 -26.49 4.51 -25.72
C ARG A 527 -26.64 3.62 -24.48
N GLU A 528 -26.10 2.40 -24.53
CA GLU A 528 -26.15 1.47 -23.41
C GLU A 528 -25.33 1.98 -22.21
N LEU A 529 -24.14 2.52 -22.47
CA LEU A 529 -23.31 3.14 -21.42
C LEU A 529 -23.93 4.45 -20.88
N LEU A 530 -24.64 5.21 -21.72
CA LEU A 530 -25.29 6.46 -21.33
C LEU A 530 -26.39 6.28 -20.29
N GLY A 531 -27.07 5.14 -20.27
CA GLY A 531 -28.09 4.86 -19.25
C GLY A 531 -27.54 4.98 -17.83
N ARG A 532 -26.38 4.36 -17.57
CA ARG A 532 -25.69 4.43 -16.27
C ARG A 532 -25.07 5.81 -16.01
N HIS A 533 -24.62 6.50 -17.06
CA HIS A 533 -24.09 7.86 -16.97
C HIS A 533 -25.16 8.86 -16.50
N ARG A 534 -26.35 8.80 -17.11
CA ARG A 534 -27.50 9.66 -16.77
C ARG A 534 -27.97 9.41 -15.33
N ASP A 535 -28.12 8.16 -14.93
CA ASP A 535 -28.57 7.82 -13.57
C ASP A 535 -27.58 8.36 -12.52
N ALA A 536 -26.28 8.13 -12.71
CA ALA A 536 -25.25 8.66 -11.82
C ALA A 536 -25.23 10.21 -11.78
N LYS A 537 -25.31 10.87 -12.94
CA LYS A 537 -25.35 12.34 -13.02
C LYS A 537 -26.58 12.94 -12.33
N SER A 538 -27.74 12.31 -12.46
CA SER A 538 -28.98 12.78 -11.82
C SER A 538 -28.94 12.70 -10.29
N ARG A 539 -28.11 11.80 -9.73
CA ARG A 539 -27.91 11.60 -8.29
C ARG A 539 -26.66 12.28 -7.74
N ALA A 540 -25.92 13.00 -8.59
CA ALA A 540 -24.59 13.55 -8.29
C ALA A 540 -23.59 12.48 -7.77
N GLU A 541 -23.70 11.24 -8.27
CA GLU A 541 -22.86 10.11 -7.92
C GLU A 541 -21.77 9.85 -8.99
N GLU A 542 -20.75 9.06 -8.63
CA GLU A 542 -19.72 8.64 -9.60
C GLU A 542 -20.32 7.68 -10.64
N VAL A 543 -20.03 7.90 -11.93
CA VAL A 543 -20.50 7.03 -13.01
C VAL A 543 -19.99 5.59 -12.80
N PRO A 544 -20.85 4.59 -12.58
CA PRO A 544 -20.40 3.25 -12.28
C PRO A 544 -19.87 2.55 -13.53
N PHE A 545 -18.89 1.66 -13.35
CA PHE A 545 -18.46 0.77 -14.43
C PHE A 545 -19.54 -0.25 -14.78
N TYR A 546 -19.69 -0.51 -16.07
CA TYR A 546 -20.52 -1.54 -16.64
C TYR A 546 -19.67 -2.78 -16.90
N TRP A 547 -19.90 -3.84 -16.11
CA TRP A 547 -19.19 -5.10 -16.23
C TRP A 547 -19.20 -5.64 -17.66
N THR A 548 -18.07 -6.17 -18.08
CA THR A 548 -17.83 -6.56 -19.47
C THR A 548 -18.82 -7.62 -19.96
N ASP A 549 -19.09 -8.64 -19.14
CA ASP A 549 -20.03 -9.72 -19.50
C ASP A 549 -21.48 -9.22 -19.57
N ASP A 550 -21.87 -8.39 -18.60
CA ASP A 550 -23.21 -7.79 -18.56
C ASP A 550 -23.44 -6.84 -19.74
N LEU A 551 -22.44 -6.03 -20.10
CA LEU A 551 -22.50 -5.11 -21.23
C LEU A 551 -22.56 -5.86 -22.57
N ALA A 552 -21.79 -6.94 -22.71
CA ALA A 552 -21.81 -7.80 -23.89
C ALA A 552 -23.19 -8.46 -24.05
N ALA A 553 -23.75 -8.98 -22.96
CA ALA A 553 -25.09 -9.56 -22.91
C ALA A 553 -26.18 -8.52 -23.26
N ALA A 554 -26.13 -7.32 -22.69
CA ALA A 554 -27.08 -6.23 -22.97
C ALA A 554 -27.05 -5.79 -24.43
N LEU A 555 -25.88 -5.82 -25.07
CA LEU A 555 -25.71 -5.49 -26.49
C LEU A 555 -25.99 -6.66 -27.44
N GLY A 556 -26.16 -7.88 -26.92
CA GLY A 556 -26.37 -9.10 -27.71
C GLY A 556 -25.17 -9.45 -28.58
N ILE A 557 -23.95 -9.23 -28.09
CA ILE A 557 -22.69 -9.46 -28.83
C ILE A 557 -21.68 -10.25 -28.01
N GLU A 558 -20.75 -10.92 -28.69
CA GLU A 558 -19.60 -11.57 -28.06
C GLU A 558 -18.63 -10.56 -27.42
N GLU A 559 -17.97 -10.94 -26.33
CA GLU A 559 -17.01 -10.10 -25.61
C GLU A 559 -15.86 -9.60 -26.52
N SER A 560 -15.38 -10.47 -27.41
CA SER A 560 -14.35 -10.12 -28.40
C SER A 560 -14.81 -9.02 -29.37
N THR A 561 -16.11 -8.96 -29.66
CA THR A 561 -16.72 -7.92 -30.49
C THR A 561 -16.94 -6.64 -29.69
N LEU A 562 -17.36 -6.75 -28.43
CA LEU A 562 -17.44 -5.60 -27.51
C LEU A 562 -16.08 -4.91 -27.36
N ARG A 563 -15.01 -5.67 -27.09
CA ARG A 563 -13.65 -5.13 -26.96
C ARG A 563 -13.21 -4.36 -28.21
N ARG A 564 -13.50 -4.89 -29.40
CA ARG A 564 -13.21 -4.21 -30.67
C ARG A 564 -14.01 -2.91 -30.85
N GLN A 565 -15.30 -2.93 -30.49
CA GLN A 565 -16.14 -1.72 -30.56
C GLN A 565 -15.68 -0.64 -29.58
N VAL A 566 -15.27 -1.01 -28.36
CA VAL A 566 -14.73 -0.07 -27.37
C VAL A 566 -13.42 0.55 -27.83
N VAL A 567 -12.48 -0.25 -28.34
CA VAL A 567 -11.20 0.27 -28.87
C VAL A 567 -11.45 1.25 -30.01
N ARG A 568 -12.28 0.87 -30.99
CA ARG A 568 -12.63 1.73 -32.11
C ARG A 568 -13.29 3.03 -31.67
N LEU A 569 -14.23 2.97 -30.72
CA LEU A 569 -14.90 4.17 -30.22
C LEU A 569 -13.94 5.10 -29.47
N ARG A 570 -12.98 4.56 -28.70
CA ARG A 570 -11.95 5.39 -28.07
C ARG A 570 -11.07 6.07 -29.09
N GLU A 571 -10.54 5.32 -30.05
CA GLU A 571 -9.66 5.87 -31.09
C GLU A 571 -10.39 6.93 -31.92
N ASP A 572 -11.61 6.65 -32.37
CA ASP A 572 -12.42 7.58 -33.18
C ASP A 572 -12.75 8.86 -32.37
N ALA A 573 -13.14 8.73 -31.10
CA ALA A 573 -13.50 9.85 -30.25
C ALA A 573 -12.28 10.68 -29.81
N GLU A 574 -11.19 10.05 -29.39
CA GLU A 574 -9.97 10.74 -28.95
C GLU A 574 -9.28 11.43 -30.13
N ALA A 575 -9.21 10.79 -31.31
CA ALA A 575 -8.62 11.42 -32.49
C ALA A 575 -9.42 12.64 -32.96
N ARG A 576 -10.77 12.61 -32.87
CA ARG A 576 -11.62 13.70 -33.37
C ARG A 576 -11.88 14.79 -32.34
N LEU A 577 -12.10 14.44 -31.07
CA LEU A 577 -12.44 15.41 -30.03
C LEU A 577 -11.19 16.09 -29.45
N ALA A 578 -10.04 15.41 -29.38
CA ALA A 578 -8.81 16.02 -28.90
C ALA A 578 -8.14 16.91 -29.96
N VAL A 579 -8.14 16.49 -31.23
CA VAL A 579 -7.47 17.23 -32.32
C VAL A 579 -8.32 18.40 -32.82
N ASP A 580 -9.62 18.19 -33.04
CA ASP A 580 -10.46 19.22 -33.67
C ASP A 580 -11.03 20.22 -32.64
N HIS A 581 -11.14 19.84 -31.35
CA HIS A 581 -11.84 20.63 -30.32
C HIS A 581 -11.07 20.83 -29.01
N GLY A 582 -9.82 20.36 -28.92
CA GLY A 582 -8.97 20.55 -27.74
C GLY A 582 -9.49 19.86 -26.47
N VAL A 583 -10.42 18.92 -26.59
CA VAL A 583 -11.00 18.18 -25.46
C VAL A 583 -10.07 17.02 -25.10
N MET A 584 -9.53 17.06 -23.89
CA MET A 584 -8.66 16.00 -23.36
C MET A 584 -9.43 15.10 -22.41
N PHE A 585 -9.32 13.78 -22.58
CA PHE A 585 -9.88 12.79 -21.65
C PHE A 585 -8.74 12.10 -20.90
N PRO A 586 -8.40 12.51 -19.66
CA PRO A 586 -7.23 11.99 -18.94
C PRO A 586 -7.25 10.47 -18.72
N ASN A 587 -8.45 9.88 -18.65
CA ASN A 587 -8.68 8.44 -18.45
C ASN A 587 -9.25 7.73 -19.69
N GLY A 588 -9.27 8.43 -20.83
CA GLY A 588 -9.86 8.00 -22.10
C GLY A 588 -11.36 8.29 -22.21
N PHE A 589 -11.86 8.34 -23.46
CA PHE A 589 -13.27 8.67 -23.76
C PHE A 589 -14.26 7.65 -23.16
N ILE A 590 -13.87 6.37 -23.25
CA ILE A 590 -14.44 5.29 -22.43
C ILE A 590 -13.35 4.91 -21.44
N GLU A 591 -13.64 4.81 -20.15
CA GLU A 591 -12.71 4.29 -19.16
C GLU A 591 -12.83 2.77 -19.06
N ASN A 592 -11.72 2.05 -18.89
CA ASN A 592 -11.70 0.58 -18.71
C ASN A 592 -10.96 0.25 -17.43
N GLN A 593 -11.60 -0.53 -16.58
CA GLN A 593 -10.94 -1.17 -15.46
C GLN A 593 -11.03 -2.69 -15.62
N LYS A 594 -9.87 -3.35 -15.72
CA LYS A 594 -9.70 -4.80 -15.97
C LYS A 594 -10.51 -5.75 -15.05
N SER A 595 -11.11 -5.22 -13.98
CA SER A 595 -11.95 -5.96 -13.03
C SER A 595 -13.28 -5.28 -12.70
N LYS A 596 -13.73 -4.32 -13.52
CA LYS A 596 -15.04 -3.65 -13.36
C LYS A 596 -15.75 -3.37 -14.70
N GLY A 597 -15.06 -3.46 -15.83
CA GLY A 597 -15.63 -3.28 -17.17
C GLY A 597 -15.45 -1.84 -17.69
N TYR A 598 -16.47 -1.29 -18.34
CA TYR A 598 -16.38 -0.04 -19.12
C TYR A 598 -17.34 1.03 -18.59
N ARG A 599 -16.94 2.30 -18.61
CA ARG A 599 -17.86 3.45 -18.42
C ARG A 599 -17.52 4.58 -19.37
N LEU A 600 -18.48 5.46 -19.63
CA LEU A 600 -18.21 6.73 -20.29
C LEU A 600 -17.45 7.67 -19.36
N SER A 601 -16.61 8.54 -19.94
CA SER A 601 -15.94 9.58 -19.17
C SER A 601 -16.96 10.42 -18.39
N PRO A 602 -16.77 10.62 -17.07
CA PRO A 602 -17.64 11.49 -16.26
C PRO A 602 -17.69 12.94 -16.73
N GLU A 603 -16.75 13.38 -17.56
CA GLU A 603 -16.64 14.74 -18.10
C GLU A 603 -17.59 15.00 -19.27
N LEU A 604 -18.24 13.96 -19.79
CA LEU A 604 -19.24 14.07 -20.85
C LEU A 604 -20.52 14.73 -20.34
N ARG A 605 -20.96 15.77 -21.06
CA ARG A 605 -22.17 16.54 -20.76
C ARG A 605 -23.18 16.36 -21.88
N GLU A 606 -24.33 15.80 -21.53
CA GLU A 606 -25.45 15.72 -22.45
C GLU A 606 -26.19 17.07 -22.49
N VAL A 607 -26.50 17.56 -23.69
CA VAL A 607 -27.29 18.77 -23.96
C VAL A 607 -28.47 18.43 -24.88
N SER A 608 -29.44 19.35 -25.00
CA SER A 608 -30.52 19.17 -25.98
C SER A 608 -29.95 19.24 -27.40
N LEU A 609 -30.55 18.51 -28.34
CA LEU A 609 -30.15 18.58 -29.75
C LEU A 609 -30.29 20.00 -30.32
N ALA A 610 -31.23 20.80 -29.80
CA ALA A 610 -31.41 22.20 -30.16
C ALA A 610 -30.32 23.13 -29.60
N ASP A 611 -29.59 22.69 -28.57
CA ASP A 611 -28.54 23.48 -27.90
C ASP A 611 -27.15 23.22 -28.51
N LEU A 612 -27.02 22.24 -29.43
CA LEU A 612 -25.81 22.05 -30.22
C LEU A 612 -25.77 23.08 -31.38
N PRO A 613 -24.60 23.70 -31.66
CA PRO A 613 -24.47 24.66 -32.76
C PRO A 613 -24.92 24.08 -34.12
N ALA A 614 -25.69 24.85 -34.89
CA ALA A 614 -26.43 24.43 -36.10
C ALA A 614 -25.59 23.85 -37.27
N HIS A 615 -24.27 23.82 -37.18
CA HIS A 615 -23.39 23.20 -38.19
C HIS A 615 -23.37 21.66 -38.13
N VAL A 616 -24.02 21.03 -37.15
CA VAL A 616 -24.02 19.57 -36.95
C VAL A 616 -25.30 18.88 -37.47
N THR A 617 -26.39 19.62 -37.67
CA THR A 617 -27.71 19.04 -37.99
C THR A 617 -28.04 18.91 -39.48
N ASN A 618 -27.23 19.46 -40.39
CA ASN A 618 -27.49 19.48 -41.85
C ASN A 618 -26.54 18.57 -42.68
N GLN A 619 -26.34 17.32 -42.27
CA GLN A 619 -25.82 16.29 -43.17
C GLN A 619 -26.87 15.19 -43.36
N THR A 620 -27.90 15.53 -44.12
CA THR A 620 -28.81 14.57 -44.77
C THR A 620 -29.06 15.06 -46.19
N GLY A 621 -28.42 14.39 -47.16
CA GLY A 621 -28.83 14.29 -48.57
C GLY A 621 -28.66 15.52 -49.46
N ASP A 622 -27.73 15.47 -50.41
CA ASP A 622 -28.14 15.55 -51.82
C ASP A 622 -27.08 14.93 -52.75
N VAL A 623 -27.45 13.80 -53.35
CA VAL A 623 -26.84 13.26 -54.56
C VAL A 623 -27.68 13.82 -55.69
N THR A 624 -27.23 14.91 -56.32
CA THR A 624 -27.77 15.36 -57.59
C THR A 624 -26.66 15.62 -58.59
N ASN A 625 -26.71 14.79 -59.64
CA ASN A 625 -26.04 14.89 -60.93
C ASN A 625 -25.90 16.32 -61.47
N GLY A 626 -24.77 16.59 -62.13
CA GLY A 626 -24.64 17.66 -63.11
C GLY A 626 -23.19 17.92 -63.52
N MET A 627 -22.82 17.38 -64.69
CA MET A 627 -21.67 17.67 -65.57
C MET A 627 -20.49 18.50 -65.05
#